data_AF-A0A5B2UIB7-F1
#
_entry.id   AF-A0A5B2UIB7-F1
#
_cell.length_a   1.000
_cell.length_b   1.000
_cell.length_c   1.000
_cell.angle_alpha   90.00
_cell.angle_beta   90.00
_cell.angle_gamma   90.00
#
_symmetry.space_group_name_H-M   'P 1'
#
loop_
_entity.id
_entity.type
_entity.pdbx_description
1 polymer ?
#
loop_
_entity_poly.entity_id
_entity_poly.type
_entity_poly.pdbx_seq_one_letter_code
_entity_poly.pdbx_strand_id
1 'polypeptide(L)'
;MKRVKTLIIQMGAALLFSSSAQAAVQEIRATFVPDPSNPMVNRFENKTPQAGVCASFMPARCKALGIFSLRLPELSFVTEQAIEANHENPRQGFMLTLPSDWRDVEVRNSLGETEVVQIRIAGIGGSWNLSRPPGVSAWARPGATWQSMWQSAPAPCMSTNFMLAGASFAQFFWLVPEGAGACARTPSVTIPYFRWSGIDYVYELRTPNPLNMRAGEYRGSLSYSIGRGMDFDMGDVLIPSINTVALNFVLSVEHALKVDIPPGGNRIELLPEGGWQAWLDRGRTPTRLYRDQTFRIAASSRF
;
A
#
# COMPACT_ATOMS: atom_id res chain seq x y z
N MET A 1 45.27 -58.12 29.79
CA MET A 1 45.70 -56.82 29.22
C MET A 1 44.66 -56.34 28.21
N LYS A 2 44.03 -55.18 28.47
CA LYS A 2 43.50 -54.15 27.52
C LYS A 2 42.59 -54.64 26.36
N ARG A 3 41.44 -54.03 26.03
CA ARG A 3 40.81 -52.75 26.37
C ARG A 3 39.35 -52.81 25.90
N VAL A 4 38.44 -52.34 26.74
CA VAL A 4 37.06 -51.94 26.42
C VAL A 4 37.10 -50.84 25.34
N LYS A 5 36.26 -50.93 24.31
CA LYS A 5 35.96 -49.80 23.42
C LYS A 5 34.48 -49.46 23.54
N THR A 6 34.25 -48.41 24.32
CA THR A 6 32.98 -47.71 24.52
C THR A 6 32.51 -47.10 23.20
N LEU A 7 31.28 -47.45 22.79
CA LEU A 7 30.59 -46.82 21.67
C LEU A 7 29.96 -45.51 22.19
N ILE A 8 30.55 -44.37 21.83
CA ILE A 8 29.99 -43.05 22.15
C ILE A 8 29.01 -42.68 21.04
N ILE A 9 27.72 -42.65 21.39
CA ILE A 9 26.65 -42.11 20.55
C ILE A 9 26.75 -40.58 20.64
N GLN A 10 27.21 -39.92 19.56
CA GLN A 10 27.14 -38.47 19.44
C GLN A 10 25.75 -38.07 18.94
N MET A 11 24.96 -37.49 19.83
CA MET A 11 23.67 -36.89 19.55
C MET A 11 23.92 -35.41 19.20
N GLY A 12 23.98 -35.09 17.90
CA GLY A 12 24.18 -33.73 17.42
C GLY A 12 22.91 -32.90 17.62
N ALA A 13 22.95 -31.96 18.56
CA ALA A 13 21.91 -30.95 18.70
C ALA A 13 22.08 -29.88 17.61
N ALA A 14 21.24 -29.95 16.57
CA ALA A 14 21.12 -28.89 15.58
C ALA A 14 20.41 -27.69 16.21
N LEU A 15 21.18 -26.67 16.63
CA LEU A 15 20.68 -25.35 16.97
C LEU A 15 20.13 -24.71 15.69
N LEU A 16 18.82 -24.84 15.46
CA LEU A 16 18.10 -24.04 14.48
C LEU A 16 18.10 -22.59 14.96
N PHE A 17 19.10 -21.81 14.52
CA PHE A 17 19.06 -20.35 14.60
C PHE A 17 17.88 -19.86 13.76
N SER A 18 16.73 -19.72 14.40
CA SER A 18 15.57 -19.05 13.82
C SER A 18 15.94 -17.58 13.67
N SER A 19 16.37 -17.18 12.49
CA SER A 19 16.59 -15.78 12.16
C SER A 19 15.24 -15.09 12.28
N SER A 20 15.07 -14.20 13.25
CA SER A 20 13.88 -13.36 13.34
C SER A 20 13.75 -12.60 12.03
N ALA A 21 12.75 -12.93 11.21
CA ALA A 21 12.48 -12.16 10.00
C ALA A 21 12.13 -10.73 10.46
N GLN A 22 13.03 -9.78 10.22
CA GLN A 22 12.69 -8.38 10.37
C GLN A 22 11.72 -8.03 9.26
N ALA A 23 10.47 -7.76 9.65
CA ALA A 23 9.41 -7.35 8.75
C ALA A 23 9.03 -5.91 9.04
N ALA A 24 8.94 -5.09 8.01
CA ALA A 24 8.23 -3.81 8.12
C ALA A 24 6.74 -4.05 7.91
N VAL A 25 5.91 -3.32 8.66
CA VAL A 25 4.45 -3.40 8.53
C VAL A 25 3.94 -2.04 8.12
N GLN A 26 3.24 -1.98 7.00
CA GLN A 26 2.62 -0.76 6.49
C GLN A 26 1.11 -0.96 6.38
N GLU A 27 0.35 -0.02 6.95
CA GLU A 27 -1.09 -0.04 6.83
C GLU A 27 -1.55 0.72 5.57
N ILE A 28 -2.54 0.16 4.89
CA ILE A 28 -3.16 0.65 3.67
C ILE A 28 -4.64 0.89 3.98
N ARG A 29 -5.07 2.15 3.93
CA ARG A 29 -6.44 2.56 4.26
C ARG A 29 -7.16 3.09 3.04
N ALA A 30 -8.38 2.63 2.83
CA ALA A 30 -9.31 3.27 1.90
C ALA A 30 -10.72 3.31 2.50
N THR A 31 -11.46 4.37 2.20
CA THR A 31 -12.81 4.59 2.73
C THR A 31 -13.77 4.85 1.59
N PHE A 32 -14.94 4.22 1.66
CA PHE A 32 -16.08 4.57 0.84
C PHE A 32 -17.15 5.24 1.71
N VAL A 33 -17.51 6.46 1.33
CA VAL A 33 -18.68 7.18 1.85
C VAL A 33 -19.52 7.62 0.65
N PRO A 34 -20.79 7.21 0.52
CA PRO A 34 -21.67 7.68 -0.52
C PRO A 34 -21.78 9.19 -0.49
N ASP A 35 -21.61 9.83 -1.65
CA ASP A 35 -21.85 11.25 -1.83
C ASP A 35 -23.23 11.46 -2.49
N PRO A 36 -24.25 11.93 -1.76
CA PRO A 36 -25.58 12.18 -2.34
C PRO A 36 -25.57 13.24 -3.45
N SER A 37 -24.58 14.14 -3.45
CA SER A 37 -24.41 15.16 -4.49
C SER A 37 -23.73 14.61 -5.75
N ASN A 38 -23.08 13.45 -5.64
CA ASN A 38 -22.42 12.78 -6.75
C ASN A 38 -22.65 11.25 -6.73
N PRO A 39 -23.91 10.81 -6.95
CA PRO A 39 -24.32 9.41 -6.75
C PRO A 39 -23.66 8.41 -7.72
N MET A 40 -22.98 8.90 -8.75
CA MET A 40 -22.26 8.07 -9.72
C MET A 40 -20.80 7.80 -9.30
N VAL A 41 -20.28 8.46 -8.26
CA VAL A 41 -18.92 8.22 -7.75
C VAL A 41 -18.94 7.14 -6.69
N ASN A 42 -18.80 5.89 -7.16
CA ASN A 42 -18.85 4.69 -6.32
C ASN A 42 -17.47 4.03 -6.23
N ARG A 43 -16.50 4.76 -5.67
CA ARG A 43 -15.12 4.30 -5.53
C ARG A 43 -14.60 4.58 -4.13
N PHE A 44 -13.70 3.73 -3.66
CA PHE A 44 -12.94 4.01 -2.45
C PHE A 44 -12.01 5.21 -2.66
N GLU A 45 -11.91 6.05 -1.63
CA GLU A 45 -10.90 7.08 -1.51
C GLU A 45 -9.73 6.54 -0.69
N ASN A 46 -8.50 6.70 -1.18
CA ASN A 46 -7.32 6.34 -0.42
C ASN A 46 -7.14 7.30 0.77
N LYS A 47 -7.08 6.75 1.98
CA LYS A 47 -6.89 7.48 3.25
C LYS A 47 -5.57 7.14 3.93
N THR A 48 -4.67 6.45 3.23
CA THR A 48 -3.35 6.12 3.77
C THR A 48 -2.54 7.41 3.94
N PRO A 49 -1.94 7.69 5.11
CA PRO A 49 -1.16 8.90 5.32
C PRO A 49 0.02 8.98 4.34
N GLN A 50 0.02 10.02 3.51
CA GLN A 50 1.09 10.24 2.55
C GLN A 50 2.41 10.56 3.26
N ALA A 51 3.50 9.96 2.78
CA ALA A 51 4.86 10.15 3.29
C ALA A 51 5.87 10.20 2.14
N GLY A 52 7.15 10.35 2.46
CA GLY A 52 8.22 10.20 1.47
C GLY A 52 8.28 11.30 0.41
N VAL A 53 8.64 10.92 -0.81
CA VAL A 53 8.93 11.84 -1.91
C VAL A 53 7.79 12.83 -2.22
N CYS A 54 6.54 12.36 -2.21
CA CYS A 54 5.37 13.19 -2.52
C CYS A 54 5.01 14.13 -1.37
N ALA A 55 5.24 13.73 -0.11
CA ALA A 55 4.99 14.61 1.02
C ALA A 55 6.08 15.68 1.18
N SER A 56 7.35 15.31 1.00
CA SER A 56 8.48 16.13 1.45
C SER A 56 9.27 16.80 0.32
N PHE A 57 9.24 16.27 -0.91
CA PHE A 57 10.18 16.69 -1.95
C PHE A 57 9.54 17.17 -3.25
N MET A 58 8.43 16.58 -3.69
CA MET A 58 7.78 16.95 -4.96
C MET A 58 6.23 16.95 -4.93
N PRO A 59 5.56 17.60 -3.95
CA PRO A 59 4.11 17.54 -3.77
C PRO A 59 3.32 18.00 -5.01
N ALA A 60 3.71 19.12 -5.63
CA ALA A 60 3.04 19.63 -6.84
C ALA A 60 3.14 18.65 -8.02
N ARG A 61 4.27 17.94 -8.14
CA ARG A 61 4.49 16.99 -9.21
C ARG A 61 3.72 15.70 -9.00
N CYS A 62 3.69 15.17 -7.78
CA CYS A 62 2.88 14.00 -7.46
C CYS A 62 1.39 14.27 -7.71
N LYS A 63 0.90 15.47 -7.34
CA LYS A 63 -0.47 15.89 -7.67
C LYS A 63 -0.73 15.91 -9.18
N ALA A 64 0.19 16.44 -9.98
CA ALA A 64 0.06 16.47 -11.44
C ALA A 64 0.08 15.07 -12.08
N LEU A 65 0.81 14.12 -11.48
CA LEU A 65 0.88 12.73 -11.90
C LEU A 65 -0.26 11.86 -11.34
N GLY A 66 -1.09 12.39 -10.43
CA GLY A 66 -2.14 11.62 -9.76
C GLY A 66 -1.62 10.53 -8.81
N ILE A 67 -0.41 10.69 -8.27
CA ILE A 67 0.24 9.72 -7.38
C ILE A 67 0.41 10.30 -5.97
N PHE A 68 0.57 9.40 -5.01
CA PHE A 68 1.02 9.67 -3.64
C PHE A 68 2.12 8.67 -3.33
N SER A 69 2.93 8.91 -2.28
CA SER A 69 3.96 7.97 -1.87
C SER A 69 3.84 7.62 -0.40
N LEU A 70 4.40 6.47 -0.05
CA LEU A 70 4.69 6.03 1.29
C LEU A 70 6.19 5.87 1.47
N ARG A 71 6.64 5.74 2.72
CA ARG A 71 8.04 5.51 3.07
C ARG A 71 8.18 4.23 3.88
N LEU A 72 9.18 3.43 3.53
CA LEU A 72 9.63 2.26 4.30
C LEU A 72 10.96 2.63 4.99
N PRO A 73 10.94 3.21 6.20
CA PRO A 73 12.15 3.67 6.87
C PRO A 73 13.08 2.54 7.29
N GLU A 74 12.56 1.33 7.51
CA GLU A 74 13.33 0.14 7.89
C GLU A 74 14.09 -0.48 6.72
N LEU A 75 13.66 -0.17 5.48
CA LEU A 75 14.25 -0.73 4.28
C LEU A 75 15.41 0.15 3.78
N SER A 76 16.55 -0.49 3.62
CA SER A 76 17.71 0.04 2.94
C SER A 76 18.47 -1.10 2.27
N PHE A 77 19.28 -0.74 1.28
CA PHE A 77 20.13 -1.65 0.54
C PHE A 77 21.56 -1.17 0.65
N VAL A 78 22.49 -2.10 0.81
CA VAL A 78 23.92 -1.83 0.81
C VAL A 78 24.62 -2.85 -0.08
N THR A 79 25.71 -2.44 -0.71
CA THR A 79 26.60 -3.32 -1.46
C THR A 79 27.21 -4.39 -0.56
N GLU A 80 27.00 -5.66 -0.90
CA GLU A 80 27.78 -6.78 -0.36
C GLU A 80 29.12 -6.92 -1.09
N GLN A 81 29.14 -6.59 -2.38
CA GLN A 81 30.32 -6.53 -3.23
C GLN A 81 30.32 -5.24 -4.06
N ALA A 82 31.44 -4.90 -4.68
CA ALA A 82 31.50 -3.72 -5.54
C ALA A 82 30.55 -3.85 -6.73
N ILE A 83 29.96 -2.72 -7.16
CA ILE A 83 29.27 -2.65 -8.46
C ILE A 83 30.35 -2.39 -9.51
N GLU A 84 30.60 -3.36 -10.38
CA GLU A 84 31.69 -3.27 -11.36
C GLU A 84 31.40 -2.24 -12.46
N ALA A 85 32.45 -1.57 -12.93
CA ALA A 85 32.34 -0.66 -14.07
C ALA A 85 31.87 -1.41 -15.32
N ASN A 86 30.95 -0.81 -16.07
CA ASN A 86 30.54 -1.28 -17.41
C ASN A 86 30.09 -2.75 -17.46
N HIS A 87 29.56 -3.28 -16.35
CA HIS A 87 29.04 -4.64 -16.28
C HIS A 87 27.93 -4.86 -17.34
N GLU A 88 27.96 -6.01 -18.02
CA GLU A 88 26.96 -6.36 -19.03
C GLU A 88 25.69 -6.94 -18.39
N ASN A 89 25.84 -7.77 -17.36
CA ASN A 89 24.70 -8.37 -16.65
C ASN A 89 24.07 -7.34 -15.71
N PRO A 90 22.81 -6.91 -15.91
CA PRO A 90 22.15 -5.91 -15.05
C PRO A 90 22.12 -6.27 -13.57
N ARG A 91 22.09 -7.57 -13.24
CA ARG A 91 22.07 -8.06 -11.86
C ARG A 91 23.37 -7.78 -11.09
N GLN A 92 24.46 -7.46 -11.80
CA GLN A 92 25.76 -7.10 -11.20
C GLN A 92 25.89 -5.60 -10.86
N GLY A 93 24.79 -4.84 -10.88
CA GLY A 93 24.81 -3.44 -10.46
C GLY A 93 23.51 -2.96 -9.85
N PHE A 94 23.21 -1.67 -10.03
CA PHE A 94 21.95 -1.12 -9.53
C PHE A 94 20.83 -1.59 -10.45
N MET A 95 20.00 -2.49 -9.94
CA MET A 95 18.83 -3.02 -10.61
C MET A 95 17.65 -2.93 -9.65
N LEU A 96 16.45 -2.79 -10.18
CA LEU A 96 15.23 -3.02 -9.43
C LEU A 96 14.21 -3.75 -10.30
N THR A 97 13.56 -4.74 -9.70
CA THR A 97 12.32 -5.37 -10.17
C THR A 97 11.35 -5.31 -9.00
N LEU A 98 10.12 -4.90 -9.28
CA LEU A 98 9.06 -4.74 -8.28
C LEU A 98 7.91 -5.70 -8.60
N PRO A 99 7.06 -6.03 -7.61
CA PRO A 99 5.81 -6.73 -7.88
C PRO A 99 4.80 -5.75 -8.50
N SER A 100 5.01 -5.49 -9.80
CA SER A 100 4.25 -4.51 -10.60
C SER A 100 3.00 -5.10 -11.25
N ASP A 101 2.81 -6.42 -11.17
CA ASP A 101 1.58 -7.11 -11.54
C ASP A 101 0.52 -7.02 -10.43
N TRP A 102 -0.75 -7.09 -10.82
CA TRP A 102 -1.86 -7.13 -9.89
C TRP A 102 -1.86 -8.41 -9.07
N ARG A 103 -1.95 -8.26 -7.74
CA ARG A 103 -2.11 -9.36 -6.80
C ARG A 103 -3.40 -9.21 -6.02
N ASP A 104 -4.14 -10.30 -5.95
CA ASP A 104 -5.36 -10.39 -5.18
C ASP A 104 -5.05 -10.46 -3.68
N VAL A 105 -5.82 -9.71 -2.90
CA VAL A 105 -5.81 -9.69 -1.45
C VAL A 105 -7.24 -9.88 -0.99
N GLU A 106 -7.49 -11.01 -0.33
CA GLU A 106 -8.76 -11.22 0.34
C GLU A 106 -8.83 -10.33 1.58
N VAL A 107 -9.89 -9.54 1.66
CA VAL A 107 -10.23 -8.76 2.86
C VAL A 107 -11.52 -9.32 3.45
N ARG A 108 -11.62 -9.32 4.78
CA ARG A 108 -12.74 -9.92 5.51
C ARG A 108 -13.30 -9.00 6.57
N ASN A 109 -14.62 -8.95 6.71
CA ASN A 109 -15.28 -8.22 7.79
C ASN A 109 -15.46 -9.08 9.05
N SER A 110 -15.94 -8.47 10.14
CA SER A 110 -16.17 -9.16 11.42
C SER A 110 -17.25 -10.26 11.36
N LEU A 111 -18.10 -10.23 10.34
CA LEU A 111 -19.17 -11.21 10.10
C LEU A 111 -18.73 -12.36 9.19
N GLY A 112 -17.50 -12.31 8.68
CA GLY A 112 -16.92 -13.34 7.81
C GLY A 112 -17.17 -13.15 6.31
N GLU A 113 -17.80 -12.06 5.87
CA GLU A 113 -17.92 -11.74 4.45
C GLU A 113 -16.56 -11.31 3.89
N THR A 114 -16.26 -11.81 2.69
CA THR A 114 -14.99 -11.64 2.01
C THR A 114 -15.16 -10.85 0.72
N GLU A 115 -14.17 -10.03 0.41
CA GLU A 115 -14.07 -9.27 -0.83
C GLU A 115 -12.62 -9.31 -1.33
N VAL A 116 -12.42 -9.06 -2.62
CA VAL A 116 -11.07 -9.07 -3.22
C VAL A 116 -10.66 -7.65 -3.58
N VAL A 117 -9.52 -7.23 -3.05
CA VAL A 117 -8.80 -6.02 -3.45
C VAL A 117 -7.59 -6.46 -4.26
N GLN A 118 -7.31 -5.82 -5.38
CA GLN A 118 -6.04 -6.03 -6.08
C GLN A 118 -5.09 -4.89 -5.79
N ILE A 119 -3.82 -5.20 -5.60
CA ILE A 119 -2.75 -4.23 -5.43
C ILE A 119 -1.61 -4.51 -6.41
N ARG A 120 -0.93 -3.44 -6.86
CA ARG A 120 0.39 -3.52 -7.48
C ARG A 120 1.29 -2.40 -6.97
N ILE A 121 2.60 -2.63 -7.00
CA ILE A 121 3.58 -1.57 -6.71
C ILE A 121 3.90 -0.83 -8.00
N ALA A 122 3.54 0.45 -8.05
CA ALA A 122 3.55 1.27 -9.27
C ALA A 122 4.71 2.27 -9.34
N GLY A 123 5.56 2.32 -8.31
CA GLY A 123 6.72 3.19 -8.29
C GLY A 123 7.60 2.96 -7.09
N ILE A 124 8.89 3.26 -7.25
CA ILE A 124 9.87 3.20 -6.17
C ILE A 124 10.93 4.29 -6.35
N GLY A 125 11.48 4.74 -5.23
CA GLY A 125 12.57 5.68 -5.21
C GLY A 125 13.22 5.73 -3.84
N GLY A 126 14.06 6.72 -3.65
CA GLY A 126 14.78 6.94 -2.39
C GLY A 126 16.08 7.66 -2.66
N SER A 127 16.90 7.75 -1.62
CA SER A 127 18.21 8.39 -1.69
C SER A 127 19.31 7.35 -1.68
N TRP A 128 20.15 7.36 -2.72
CA TRP A 128 21.39 6.61 -2.71
C TRP A 128 22.58 7.51 -2.42
N ASN A 129 23.62 6.95 -1.81
CA ASN A 129 24.91 7.57 -1.59
C ASN A 129 26.03 6.56 -1.86
N LEU A 130 27.22 7.07 -2.19
CA LEU A 130 28.39 6.28 -2.52
C LEU A 130 29.69 7.01 -2.16
N SER A 131 30.81 6.29 -2.13
CA SER A 131 32.12 6.87 -1.77
C SER A 131 32.59 7.93 -2.77
N ARG A 132 33.18 9.02 -2.25
CA ARG A 132 33.81 10.08 -3.06
C ARG A 132 35.30 10.13 -2.75
N PRO A 133 36.20 10.08 -3.76
CA PRO A 133 35.94 10.00 -5.21
C PRO A 133 35.43 8.61 -5.69
N PRO A 134 34.80 8.50 -6.88
CA PRO A 134 34.48 9.61 -7.80
C PRO A 134 33.18 10.35 -7.43
N GLY A 135 32.32 9.79 -6.56
CA GLY A 135 31.01 10.39 -6.30
C GLY A 135 30.04 10.16 -7.48
N VAL A 136 29.07 11.05 -7.64
CA VAL A 136 28.00 10.93 -8.65
C VAL A 136 28.52 10.75 -10.09
N SER A 137 29.75 11.19 -10.40
CA SER A 137 30.37 11.01 -11.71
C SER A 137 30.66 9.54 -12.07
N ALA A 138 30.61 8.59 -11.12
CA ALA A 138 30.62 7.15 -11.42
C ALA A 138 29.51 6.75 -12.41
N TRP A 139 28.39 7.48 -12.40
CA TRP A 139 27.23 7.21 -13.26
C TRP A 139 27.25 7.95 -14.59
N ALA A 140 28.29 8.75 -14.87
CA ALA A 140 28.43 9.39 -16.18
C ALA A 140 28.77 8.33 -17.24
N ARG A 141 28.38 8.58 -18.49
CA ARG A 141 28.74 7.71 -19.63
C ARG A 141 29.23 8.58 -20.80
N PRO A 142 29.97 8.02 -21.76
CA PRO A 142 30.31 8.76 -22.98
C PRO A 142 29.05 9.35 -23.62
N GLY A 143 29.01 10.68 -23.77
CA GLY A 143 27.87 11.41 -24.34
C GLY A 143 26.68 11.65 -23.40
N ALA A 144 26.72 11.20 -22.14
CA ALA A 144 25.64 11.39 -21.17
C ALA A 144 26.15 11.78 -19.78
N THR A 145 25.60 12.87 -19.23
CA THR A 145 25.92 13.30 -17.86
C THR A 145 25.28 12.36 -16.85
N TRP A 146 25.90 12.20 -15.68
CA TRP A 146 25.32 11.39 -14.61
C TRP A 146 23.92 11.88 -14.23
N GLN A 147 23.66 13.20 -14.29
CA GLN A 147 22.35 13.80 -14.02
C GLN A 147 21.29 13.27 -14.97
N SER A 148 21.57 13.28 -16.28
CA SER A 148 20.65 12.78 -17.30
C SER A 148 20.34 11.30 -17.10
N MET A 149 21.34 10.52 -16.67
CA MET A 149 21.22 9.10 -16.36
C MET A 149 20.33 8.82 -15.16
N TRP A 150 20.06 9.76 -14.25
CA TRP A 150 19.16 9.52 -13.11
C TRP A 150 17.82 10.25 -13.24
N GLN A 151 17.79 11.39 -13.95
CA GLN A 151 16.54 12.09 -14.30
C GLN A 151 15.68 11.30 -15.30
N SER A 152 16.31 10.71 -16.33
CA SER A 152 15.64 9.86 -17.31
C SER A 152 15.69 8.41 -16.86
N ALA A 153 14.62 7.81 -16.35
CA ALA A 153 14.54 6.41 -15.91
C ALA A 153 14.91 5.44 -17.05
N PRO A 154 15.50 4.27 -16.74
CA PRO A 154 15.80 3.28 -17.76
C PRO A 154 14.50 2.53 -18.08
N ALA A 155 14.22 2.26 -19.36
CA ALA A 155 13.09 1.44 -19.74
C ALA A 155 13.16 0.05 -19.07
N PRO A 156 12.03 -0.55 -18.65
CA PRO A 156 10.65 -0.10 -18.84
C PRO A 156 10.15 0.93 -17.82
N CYS A 157 10.97 1.32 -16.83
CA CYS A 157 10.58 2.34 -15.86
C CYS A 157 10.40 3.72 -16.50
N MET A 158 9.52 4.50 -15.91
CA MET A 158 9.17 5.83 -16.40
C MET A 158 9.67 6.91 -15.44
N SER A 159 10.13 8.00 -16.03
CA SER A 159 10.61 9.15 -15.28
C SER A 159 9.51 9.91 -14.60
N THR A 160 9.76 10.27 -13.34
CA THR A 160 9.12 11.43 -12.72
C THR A 160 9.93 12.70 -12.95
N ASN A 161 11.06 12.70 -13.67
CA ASN A 161 12.04 13.81 -13.77
C ASN A 161 12.35 14.52 -12.44
N PHE A 162 12.12 13.87 -11.30
CA PHE A 162 12.48 14.37 -9.99
C PHE A 162 13.89 13.92 -9.68
N MET A 163 14.72 14.88 -9.26
CA MET A 163 16.05 14.59 -8.77
C MET A 163 16.48 15.69 -7.80
N LEU A 164 16.99 15.28 -6.66
CA LEU A 164 17.72 16.14 -5.72
C LEU A 164 19.05 15.46 -5.47
N ALA A 165 20.17 16.19 -5.55
CA ALA A 165 21.47 15.53 -5.52
C ALA A 165 22.59 16.44 -5.01
N GLY A 166 23.69 15.80 -4.61
CA GLY A 166 24.95 16.45 -4.28
C GLY A 166 26.13 15.76 -4.97
N ALA A 167 27.33 15.90 -4.41
CA ALA A 167 28.55 15.36 -5.02
C ALA A 167 28.69 13.82 -4.91
N SER A 168 27.96 13.18 -3.99
CA SER A 168 28.08 11.75 -3.68
C SER A 168 26.76 11.07 -3.36
N PHE A 169 25.63 11.74 -3.62
CA PHE A 169 24.30 11.20 -3.39
C PHE A 169 23.30 11.75 -4.40
N ALA A 170 22.25 11.00 -4.67
CA ALA A 170 21.06 11.50 -5.34
C ALA A 170 19.80 10.83 -4.80
N GLN A 171 18.72 11.60 -4.77
CA GLN A 171 17.37 11.16 -4.52
C GLN A 171 16.61 11.15 -5.85
N PHE A 172 15.96 10.03 -6.13
CA PHE A 172 15.23 9.81 -7.36
C PHE A 172 13.90 9.14 -7.05
N PHE A 173 13.00 9.15 -8.03
CA PHE A 173 11.78 8.36 -7.97
C PHE A 173 11.35 7.96 -9.38
N TRP A 174 11.16 6.67 -9.62
CA TRP A 174 10.71 6.15 -10.91
C TRP A 174 9.34 5.50 -10.76
N LEU A 175 8.52 5.65 -11.81
CA LEU A 175 7.27 4.91 -11.95
C LEU A 175 7.55 3.59 -12.66
N VAL A 176 6.78 2.58 -12.30
CA VAL A 176 6.92 1.21 -12.78
C VAL A 176 5.59 0.78 -13.39
N PRO A 177 5.50 0.66 -14.73
CA PRO A 177 4.30 0.17 -15.41
C PRO A 177 3.88 -1.22 -14.94
N GLU A 178 2.63 -1.60 -15.22
CA GLU A 178 2.13 -2.95 -14.97
C GLU A 178 2.95 -3.99 -15.75
N GLY A 179 3.33 -5.09 -15.09
CA GLY A 179 4.16 -6.13 -15.68
C GLY A 179 5.55 -5.66 -16.15
N ALA A 180 6.03 -4.53 -15.62
CA ALA A 180 7.35 -4.03 -15.94
C ALA A 180 8.42 -5.00 -15.39
N GLY A 181 9.33 -5.40 -16.28
CA GLY A 181 10.53 -6.12 -15.91
C GLY A 181 11.57 -5.22 -15.20
N ALA A 182 12.82 -5.67 -15.23
CA ALA A 182 13.91 -5.01 -14.53
C ALA A 182 14.28 -3.64 -15.10
N CYS A 183 14.51 -2.68 -14.22
CA CYS A 183 15.08 -1.38 -14.53
C CYS A 183 16.48 -1.30 -13.93
N ALA A 184 17.50 -0.98 -14.74
CA ALA A 184 18.89 -1.08 -14.30
C ALA A 184 19.77 0.11 -14.71
N ARG A 185 20.84 0.31 -13.94
CA ARG A 185 21.92 1.26 -14.19
C ARG A 185 23.26 0.57 -14.06
N THR A 186 24.14 0.99 -14.95
CA THR A 186 25.53 0.55 -14.98
C THR A 186 26.41 1.79 -14.89
N PRO A 187 27.31 1.84 -13.91
CA PRO A 187 28.29 2.92 -13.79
C PRO A 187 29.45 2.72 -14.78
N SER A 188 30.18 3.79 -15.09
CA SER A 188 31.41 3.72 -15.90
C SER A 188 32.67 3.49 -15.06
N VAL A 189 32.55 3.55 -13.74
CA VAL A 189 33.61 3.35 -12.75
C VAL A 189 33.10 2.40 -11.68
N THR A 190 33.96 1.49 -11.22
CA THR A 190 33.61 0.54 -10.16
C THR A 190 33.25 1.31 -8.90
N ILE A 191 32.10 0.98 -8.29
CA ILE A 191 31.59 1.59 -7.06
C ILE A 191 31.82 0.61 -5.91
N PRO A 192 32.82 0.81 -5.04
CA PRO A 192 33.13 -0.13 -3.95
C PRO A 192 32.09 -0.14 -2.83
N TYR A 193 31.41 0.99 -2.63
CA TYR A 193 30.37 1.14 -1.62
C TYR A 193 29.21 1.96 -2.18
N PHE A 194 28.02 1.41 -2.06
CA PHE A 194 26.77 2.08 -2.40
C PHE A 194 25.71 1.72 -1.37
N ARG A 195 24.98 2.74 -0.90
CA ARG A 195 23.85 2.56 0.01
C ARG A 195 22.64 3.28 -0.55
N TRP A 196 21.52 2.58 -0.65
CA TRP A 196 20.22 3.12 -1.03
C TRP A 196 19.25 3.01 0.16
N SER A 197 18.64 4.11 0.54
CA SER A 197 17.87 4.22 1.79
C SER A 197 16.78 5.27 1.67
N GLY A 198 15.91 5.35 2.68
CA GLY A 198 14.74 6.21 2.63
C GLY A 198 13.84 5.79 1.48
N ILE A 199 13.56 4.48 1.40
CA ILE A 199 12.83 3.88 0.29
C ILE A 199 11.41 4.42 0.32
N ASP A 200 11.05 5.07 -0.77
CA ASP A 200 9.71 5.58 -1.01
C ASP A 200 9.07 4.74 -2.10
N TYR A 201 7.77 4.46 -1.99
CA TYR A 201 7.04 3.69 -3.00
C TYR A 201 5.63 4.22 -3.23
N VAL A 202 5.06 3.88 -4.39
CA VAL A 202 3.66 4.12 -4.76
C VAL A 202 3.00 2.77 -5.01
N TYR A 203 1.73 2.64 -4.63
CA TYR A 203 0.90 1.51 -5.02
C TYR A 203 -0.36 2.00 -5.72
N GLU A 204 -0.98 1.10 -6.48
CA GLU A 204 -2.33 1.29 -7.01
C GLU A 204 -3.24 0.20 -6.48
N LEU A 205 -4.53 0.51 -6.33
CA LEU A 205 -5.57 -0.43 -5.90
C LEU A 205 -6.65 -0.55 -6.97
N ARG A 206 -7.08 -1.78 -7.24
CA ARG A 206 -8.41 -2.07 -7.80
C ARG A 206 -9.26 -2.57 -6.66
N THR A 207 -10.31 -1.82 -6.36
CA THR A 207 -11.19 -2.11 -5.21
C THR A 207 -12.49 -2.75 -5.70
N PRO A 208 -13.13 -3.59 -4.87
CA PRO A 208 -14.44 -4.14 -5.17
C PRO A 208 -15.49 -3.02 -5.24
N ASN A 209 -16.67 -3.32 -5.80
CA ASN A 209 -17.76 -2.35 -5.85
C ASN A 209 -18.31 -2.10 -4.44
N PRO A 210 -18.10 -0.90 -3.85
CA PRO A 210 -18.47 -0.66 -2.46
C PRO A 210 -19.99 -0.62 -2.25
N LEU A 211 -20.80 -0.44 -3.29
CA LEU A 211 -22.27 -0.48 -3.18
C LEU A 211 -22.82 -1.88 -2.87
N ASN A 212 -22.08 -2.91 -3.23
CA ASN A 212 -22.47 -4.30 -3.00
C ASN A 212 -21.91 -4.84 -1.67
N MET A 213 -20.98 -4.11 -1.06
CA MET A 213 -20.39 -4.46 0.22
C MET A 213 -21.36 -4.13 1.36
N ARG A 214 -21.18 -4.80 2.51
CA ARG A 214 -21.89 -4.43 3.73
C ARG A 214 -21.15 -3.28 4.41
N ALA A 215 -21.86 -2.43 5.14
CA ALA A 215 -21.24 -1.43 6.00
C ALA A 215 -20.33 -2.08 7.04
N GLY A 216 -19.15 -1.50 7.27
CA GLY A 216 -18.19 -1.96 8.25
C GLY A 216 -16.75 -1.93 7.74
N GLU A 217 -15.85 -2.46 8.56
CA GLU A 217 -14.43 -2.59 8.21
C GLU A 217 -14.12 -3.98 7.65
N TYR A 218 -13.39 -4.00 6.53
CA TYR A 218 -12.81 -5.20 5.95
C TYR A 218 -11.29 -5.14 6.11
N ARG A 219 -10.70 -6.24 6.60
CA ARG A 219 -9.27 -6.34 6.89
C ARG A 219 -8.63 -7.50 6.15
N GLY A 220 -7.43 -7.29 5.65
CA GLY A 220 -6.63 -8.31 4.96
C GLY A 220 -5.14 -7.99 5.07
N SER A 221 -4.28 -8.88 4.60
CA SER A 221 -2.84 -8.66 4.62
C SER A 221 -2.18 -9.31 3.42
N LEU A 222 -1.14 -8.68 2.90
CA LEU A 222 -0.27 -9.22 1.85
C LEU A 222 1.18 -8.98 2.23
N SER A 223 1.98 -10.04 2.24
CA SER A 223 3.42 -9.93 2.48
C SER A 223 4.19 -10.03 1.18
N TYR A 224 5.14 -9.11 1.01
CA TYR A 224 6.13 -9.14 -0.05
C TYR A 224 7.49 -9.53 0.49
N SER A 225 8.16 -10.40 -0.24
CA SER A 225 9.53 -10.83 0.00
C SER A 225 10.54 -9.90 -0.68
N ILE A 226 11.69 -9.69 -0.04
CA ILE A 226 12.75 -8.80 -0.51
C ILE A 226 14.05 -9.58 -0.55
N GLY A 227 14.71 -9.57 -1.71
CA GLY A 227 15.96 -10.30 -1.92
C GLY A 227 16.15 -10.73 -3.37
N ARG A 228 17.21 -11.51 -3.61
CA ARG A 228 17.58 -11.98 -4.95
C ARG A 228 16.48 -12.86 -5.54
N GLY A 229 15.91 -12.43 -6.67
CA GLY A 229 14.82 -13.16 -7.36
C GLY A 229 13.49 -13.18 -6.61
N MET A 230 13.32 -12.34 -5.59
CA MET A 230 12.09 -12.24 -4.79
C MET A 230 11.17 -11.14 -5.36
N ASP A 231 10.08 -10.80 -4.66
CA ASP A 231 9.11 -9.80 -5.14
C ASP A 231 9.77 -8.44 -5.40
N PHE A 232 10.53 -7.96 -4.42
CA PHE A 232 11.44 -6.84 -4.57
C PHE A 232 12.87 -7.38 -4.77
N ASP A 233 13.38 -7.25 -6.00
CA ASP A 233 14.69 -7.76 -6.39
C ASP A 233 15.61 -6.63 -6.84
N MET A 234 16.73 -6.46 -6.13
CA MET A 234 17.71 -5.42 -6.38
C MET A 234 18.98 -5.95 -7.06
N GLY A 235 18.88 -7.13 -7.67
CA GLY A 235 20.01 -7.83 -8.27
C GLY A 235 20.85 -8.56 -7.23
N ASP A 236 22.07 -8.89 -7.60
CA ASP A 236 22.92 -9.80 -6.85
C ASP A 236 23.94 -9.07 -5.96
N VAL A 237 24.08 -7.75 -6.13
CA VAL A 237 25.09 -6.93 -5.44
C VAL A 237 24.55 -6.23 -4.20
N LEU A 238 23.27 -5.86 -4.21
CA LEU A 238 22.64 -5.10 -3.15
C LEU A 238 21.89 -6.04 -2.18
N ILE A 239 22.26 -6.00 -0.91
CA ILE A 239 21.60 -6.76 0.16
C ILE A 239 20.63 -5.86 0.94
N PRO A 240 19.41 -6.32 1.24
CA PRO A 240 18.44 -5.54 1.99
C PRO A 240 18.69 -5.60 3.51
N SER A 241 18.26 -4.57 4.24
CA SER A 241 18.26 -4.56 5.71
C SER A 241 17.11 -5.35 6.34
N ILE A 242 16.03 -5.61 5.58
CA ILE A 242 14.88 -6.44 5.97
C ILE A 242 14.50 -7.34 4.79
N ASN A 243 13.94 -8.52 5.05
CA ASN A 243 13.64 -9.48 3.98
C ASN A 243 12.15 -9.56 3.64
N THR A 244 11.28 -8.86 4.37
CA THR A 244 9.83 -8.91 4.19
C THR A 244 9.20 -7.55 4.49
N VAL A 245 8.18 -7.17 3.72
CA VAL A 245 7.26 -6.05 4.02
C VAL A 245 5.83 -6.58 3.99
N ALA A 246 5.10 -6.41 5.08
CA ALA A 246 3.69 -6.75 5.18
C ALA A 246 2.83 -5.49 4.97
N LEU A 247 1.87 -5.57 4.05
CA LEU A 247 0.87 -4.56 3.80
C LEU A 247 -0.46 -5.00 4.42
N ASN A 248 -0.92 -4.28 5.43
CA ASN A 248 -2.19 -4.55 6.10
C ASN A 248 -3.28 -3.63 5.55
N PHE A 249 -4.35 -4.22 5.03
CA PHE A 249 -5.44 -3.49 4.39
C PHE A 249 -6.56 -3.24 5.40
N VAL A 250 -7.09 -2.02 5.36
CA VAL A 250 -8.28 -1.61 6.09
C VAL A 250 -9.18 -0.84 5.13
N LEU A 251 -10.25 -1.49 4.66
CA LEU A 251 -11.29 -0.86 3.89
C LEU A 251 -12.47 -0.53 4.79
N SER A 252 -12.86 0.74 4.87
CA SER A 252 -14.06 1.18 5.58
C SER A 252 -15.18 1.44 4.59
N VAL A 253 -16.32 0.78 4.78
CA VAL A 253 -17.54 0.99 3.99
C VAL A 253 -18.58 1.63 4.89
N GLU A 254 -18.97 2.85 4.56
CA GLU A 254 -20.08 3.54 5.20
C GLU A 254 -21.27 3.58 4.25
N HIS A 255 -22.47 3.31 4.76
CA HIS A 255 -23.70 3.51 4.00
C HIS A 255 -24.59 4.49 4.75
N ALA A 256 -25.09 5.50 4.04
CA ALA A 256 -26.07 6.44 4.57
C ALA A 256 -27.45 5.75 4.72
N LEU A 257 -28.08 5.98 5.87
CA LEU A 257 -29.50 5.73 6.15
C LEU A 257 -30.15 7.08 6.51
N LYS A 258 -31.13 7.50 5.71
CA LYS A 258 -31.93 8.70 5.98
C LYS A 258 -33.36 8.29 6.28
N VAL A 259 -33.87 8.76 7.42
CA VAL A 259 -35.30 8.68 7.76
C VAL A 259 -35.88 10.08 7.66
N ASP A 260 -36.86 10.25 6.80
CA ASP A 260 -37.56 11.51 6.57
C ASP A 260 -38.97 11.42 7.16
N ILE A 261 -39.25 12.27 8.14
CA ILE A 261 -40.53 12.36 8.82
C ILE A 261 -41.21 13.64 8.31
N PRO A 262 -42.41 13.55 7.71
CA PRO A 262 -43.13 14.72 7.22
C PRO A 262 -43.31 15.80 8.30
N PRO A 263 -43.42 17.09 7.92
CA PRO A 263 -43.65 18.17 8.88
C PRO A 263 -44.84 17.86 9.82
N GLY A 264 -44.62 18.00 11.13
CA GLY A 264 -45.61 17.67 12.16
C GLY A 264 -45.62 16.20 12.61
N GLY A 265 -44.96 15.29 11.90
CA GLY A 265 -44.85 13.87 12.28
C GLY A 265 -43.98 13.59 13.51
N ASN A 266 -43.23 14.59 13.98
CA ASN A 266 -42.43 14.48 15.21
C ASN A 266 -43.29 14.60 16.48
N ARG A 267 -44.56 15.00 16.35
CA ARG A 267 -45.52 15.09 17.45
C ARG A 267 -46.57 14.01 17.28
N ILE A 268 -46.49 12.99 18.12
CA ILE A 268 -47.40 11.84 18.07
C ILE A 268 -48.54 12.07 19.07
N GLU A 269 -49.75 12.19 18.56
CA GLU A 269 -50.97 12.15 19.36
C GLU A 269 -51.69 10.82 19.10
N LEU A 270 -51.88 10.03 20.16
CA LEU A 270 -52.58 8.76 20.08
C LEU A 270 -54.08 9.00 20.15
N LEU A 271 -54.82 8.44 19.20
CA LEU A 271 -56.26 8.60 19.11
C LEU A 271 -56.95 7.25 19.30
N PRO A 272 -58.13 7.20 19.94
CA PRO A 272 -58.95 6.00 19.94
C PRO A 272 -59.50 5.74 18.54
N GLU A 273 -59.90 4.50 18.28
CA GLU A 273 -60.53 4.13 17.01
C GLU A 273 -61.82 4.95 16.78
N GLY A 274 -61.85 5.75 15.71
CA GLY A 274 -62.94 6.69 15.44
C GLY A 274 -62.79 8.09 16.11
N GLY A 275 -61.69 8.34 16.82
CA GLY A 275 -61.37 9.63 17.44
C GLY A 275 -62.04 9.87 18.79
N TRP A 276 -61.60 10.91 19.50
CA TRP A 276 -62.07 11.21 20.87
C TRP A 276 -63.58 11.47 20.95
N GLN A 277 -64.18 12.00 19.89
CA GLN A 277 -65.61 12.27 19.83
C GLN A 277 -66.46 10.98 19.79
N ALA A 278 -66.03 9.97 19.03
CA ALA A 278 -66.69 8.67 19.00
C ALA A 278 -66.60 7.91 20.34
N TRP A 279 -65.54 8.16 21.13
CA TRP A 279 -65.44 7.64 22.49
C TRP A 279 -66.46 8.30 23.43
N LEU A 280 -66.54 9.64 23.42
CA LEU A 280 -67.48 10.41 24.22
C LEU A 280 -68.94 9.99 23.94
N ASP A 281 -69.28 9.75 22.67
CA ASP A 281 -70.63 9.39 22.25
C ASP A 281 -71.03 7.94 22.62
N ARG A 282 -70.06 7.02 22.69
CA ARG A 282 -70.32 5.58 22.95
C ARG A 282 -70.18 5.20 24.42
N GLY A 283 -69.57 6.03 25.25
CA GLY A 283 -69.40 5.82 26.70
C GLY A 283 -68.60 4.56 27.09
N ARG A 284 -67.91 3.93 26.14
CA ARG A 284 -67.12 2.72 26.35
C ARG A 284 -65.65 3.01 26.17
N THR A 285 -64.83 2.60 27.14
CA THR A 285 -63.37 2.74 27.09
C THR A 285 -62.81 2.18 25.78
N PRO A 286 -61.95 2.93 25.06
CA PRO A 286 -61.35 2.45 23.81
C PRO A 286 -60.46 1.23 24.08
N THR A 287 -60.52 0.23 23.19
CA THR A 287 -59.71 -0.99 23.30
C THR A 287 -58.24 -0.76 22.96
N ARG A 288 -57.93 0.29 22.18
CA ARG A 288 -56.57 0.75 21.85
C ARG A 288 -56.55 2.23 21.51
N LEU A 289 -55.41 2.88 21.75
CA LEU A 289 -55.06 4.19 21.19
C LEU A 289 -53.92 4.00 20.20
N TYR A 290 -54.02 4.57 19.01
CA TYR A 290 -53.00 4.41 17.97
C TYR A 290 -52.90 5.66 17.08
N ARG A 291 -51.82 5.72 16.31
CA ARG A 291 -51.61 6.71 15.25
C ARG A 291 -50.77 6.08 14.17
N ASP A 292 -51.22 6.19 12.93
CA ASP A 292 -50.41 5.81 11.78
C ASP A 292 -49.45 6.96 11.45
N GLN A 293 -48.15 6.70 11.55
CA GLN A 293 -47.10 7.67 11.21
C GLN A 293 -46.42 7.25 9.91
N THR A 294 -46.62 8.06 8.86
CA THR A 294 -45.87 7.90 7.62
C THR A 294 -44.45 8.41 7.82
N PHE A 295 -43.48 7.62 7.41
CA PHE A 295 -42.08 8.04 7.27
C PHE A 295 -41.56 7.53 5.92
N ARG A 296 -40.51 8.16 5.40
CA ARG A 296 -39.77 7.66 4.24
C ARG A 296 -38.40 7.23 4.70
N ILE A 297 -37.98 6.04 4.29
CA ILE A 297 -36.61 5.57 4.51
C ILE A 297 -35.90 5.57 3.15
N ALA A 298 -34.71 6.14 3.13
CA ALA A 298 -33.77 6.00 2.03
C ALA A 298 -32.47 5.42 2.58
N ALA A 299 -31.98 4.36 1.96
CA ALA A 299 -30.70 3.75 2.28
C ALA A 299 -29.83 3.71 1.03
N SER A 300 -28.52 3.86 1.21
CA SER A 300 -27.53 3.67 0.14
C SER A 300 -27.03 2.23 0.02
N SER A 301 -27.51 1.33 0.88
CA SER A 301 -27.28 -0.12 0.84
C SER A 301 -28.59 -0.89 0.68
N ARG A 302 -28.48 -2.21 0.45
CA ARG A 302 -29.59 -3.14 0.66
C ARG A 302 -30.11 -3.07 2.10
N PHE A 303 -31.43 -3.22 2.26
CA PHE A 303 -32.09 -3.42 3.55
C PHE A 303 -31.88 -4.85 4.07
#